data_AF-A0A831R7U8-F1
#
_entry.id   AF-A0A831R7U8-F1
#
_cell.length_a   1.000
_cell.length_b   1.000
_cell.length_c   1.000
_cell.angle_alpha   90.00
_cell.angle_beta   90.00
_cell.angle_gamma   90.00
#
_symmetry.space_group_name_H-M   'P 1'
#
loop_
_entity.id
_entity.type
_entity.pdbx_description
1 polymer ?
#
loop_
_entity_poly.entity_id
_entity_poly.type
_entity_poly.pdbx_seq_one_letter_code
_entity_poly.pdbx_strand_id
1 'polypeptide(L)'
;MATDRIIGITLLVAGLLLIAYTLFLSFTFFTGSAVPPEIFTVPIPTVGLESLSLDNIPELLQSQLENLLPSGSIPRMLNFGIWSVFAGILIFAGTQISSLGVKLMRK
;
A
#
# COMPACT_ATOMS: atom_id res chain seq x y z
N MET A 1 -32.52 21.84 10.01
CA MET A 1 -31.86 22.22 11.29
C MET A 1 -31.34 21.00 12.06
N ALA A 2 -32.17 20.08 12.57
CA ALA A 2 -31.66 18.92 13.31
C ALA A 2 -31.04 17.84 12.39
N THR A 3 -31.67 17.55 11.26
CA THR A 3 -31.22 16.53 10.28
C THR A 3 -29.89 16.89 9.62
N ASP A 4 -29.70 18.13 9.21
CA ASP A 4 -28.45 18.59 8.58
C ASP A 4 -27.27 18.48 9.54
N ARG A 5 -27.51 18.74 10.82
CA ARG A 5 -26.50 18.60 11.87
C ARG A 5 -26.15 17.13 12.13
N ILE A 6 -27.15 16.24 12.16
CA ILE A 6 -26.94 14.80 12.31
C ILE A 6 -26.15 14.25 11.12
N ILE A 7 -26.55 14.60 9.89
CA ILE A 7 -25.85 14.18 8.67
C ILE A 7 -24.41 14.71 8.66
N GLY A 8 -24.21 15.98 9.02
CA GLY A 8 -22.88 16.58 9.07
C GLY A 8 -21.93 15.90 10.07
N ILE A 9 -22.43 15.56 11.27
CA ILE A 9 -21.66 14.80 12.27
C ILE A 9 -21.34 13.40 11.75
N THR A 10 -22.32 12.71 11.16
CA THR A 10 -22.12 11.36 10.60
C THR A 10 -21.03 11.37 9.52
N LEU A 11 -21.04 12.35 8.61
CA LEU A 11 -19.99 12.48 7.59
C LEU A 11 -18.62 12.78 8.20
N LEU A 12 -18.55 13.66 9.20
CA LEU A 12 -17.31 13.97 9.90
C LEU A 12 -16.71 12.73 10.56
N VAL A 13 -17.52 11.98 11.31
CA VAL A 13 -17.07 10.76 11.97
C VAL A 13 -16.68 9.69 10.96
N ALA A 14 -17.46 9.52 9.89
CA ALA A 14 -17.15 8.55 8.83
C ALA A 14 -15.81 8.84 8.15
N GLY A 15 -15.54 10.11 7.78
CA GLY A 15 -14.28 10.50 7.18
C GLY A 15 -13.09 10.34 8.13
N LEU A 16 -13.26 10.66 9.42
CA LEU A 16 -12.24 10.47 10.45
C LEU A 16 -11.93 8.98 10.66
N LEU A 17 -12.95 8.13 10.75
CA LEU A 17 -12.80 6.69 10.88
C LEU A 17 -12.08 6.08 9.67
N LEU A 18 -12.39 6.55 8.46
CA LEU A 18 -11.73 6.11 7.25
C LEU A 18 -10.21 6.42 7.29
N ILE A 19 -9.84 7.63 7.71
CA ILE A 19 -8.43 8.01 7.87
C ILE A 19 -7.76 7.15 8.94
N ALA A 20 -8.37 7.02 10.12
CA ALA A 20 -7.81 6.24 11.22
C ALA A 20 -7.63 4.76 10.84
N TYR A 21 -8.60 4.18 10.14
CA TYR A 21 -8.54 2.80 9.66
C TYR A 21 -7.43 2.61 8.61
N THR A 22 -7.28 3.56 7.68
CA THR A 22 -6.21 3.52 6.67
C THR A 22 -4.82 3.57 7.31
N LEU A 23 -4.66 4.41 8.35
CA LEU A 23 -3.41 4.48 9.12
C LEU A 23 -3.16 3.19 9.90
N PHE A 24 -4.19 2.61 10.52
CA PHE A 24 -4.09 1.33 11.22
C PHE A 24 -3.63 0.20 10.29
N LEU A 25 -4.26 0.08 9.10
CA LEU A 25 -3.84 -0.88 8.08
C LEU A 25 -2.39 -0.66 7.65
N SER A 26 -2.01 0.60 7.41
CA SER A 26 -0.65 0.94 7.01
C SER A 26 0.37 0.54 8.09
N PHE A 27 0.03 0.72 9.36
CA PHE A 27 0.85 0.25 10.48
C PHE A 27 0.96 -1.28 10.53
N THR A 28 -0.13 -2.02 10.30
CA THR A 28 -0.10 -3.49 10.27
C THR A 28 0.73 -4.05 9.12
N PHE A 29 0.72 -3.40 7.95
CA PHE A 29 1.56 -3.80 6.83
C PHE A 29 3.04 -3.45 7.06
N PHE A 30 3.31 -2.28 7.64
CA PHE A 30 4.67 -1.87 7.96
C PHE A 30 5.33 -2.77 9.03
N THR A 31 4.56 -3.22 10.01
CA THR A 31 5.02 -4.15 11.06
C THR A 31 5.06 -5.61 10.62
N GLY A 32 4.69 -5.91 9.36
CA GLY A 32 4.69 -7.27 8.82
C GLY A 32 3.63 -8.20 9.43
N SER A 33 2.65 -7.64 10.15
CA SER A 33 1.56 -8.41 10.75
C SER A 33 0.49 -8.82 9.73
N ALA A 34 0.46 -8.17 8.57
CA ALA A 34 -0.36 -8.52 7.43
C ALA A 34 0.41 -8.26 6.13
N VAL A 35 0.13 -9.04 5.08
CA VAL A 35 0.80 -8.89 3.78
C VAL A 35 0.00 -7.90 2.93
N PRO A 36 0.61 -6.82 2.40
CA PRO A 36 -0.07 -5.92 1.50
C PRO A 36 -0.48 -6.66 0.20
N PRO A 37 -1.50 -6.17 -0.53
CA PRO A 37 -1.91 -6.77 -1.79
C PRO A 37 -0.70 -6.94 -2.74
N GLU A 38 -0.40 -8.18 -3.11
CA GLU A 38 0.75 -8.50 -3.95
C GLU A 38 0.38 -8.29 -5.42
N ILE A 39 0.72 -7.11 -5.96
CA ILE A 39 0.57 -6.80 -7.38
C ILE A 39 1.80 -7.28 -8.16
N PHE A 40 2.97 -7.21 -7.54
CA PHE A 40 4.21 -7.75 -8.08
C PHE A 40 4.59 -9.04 -7.33
N THR A 41 4.69 -10.14 -8.07
CA THR A 41 5.15 -11.45 -7.59
C THR A 41 6.45 -11.84 -8.29
N VAL A 42 7.28 -12.64 -7.61
CA VAL A 42 8.45 -13.26 -8.26
C VAL A 42 8.04 -14.66 -8.69
N PRO A 43 8.12 -15.01 -9.99
CA PRO A 43 8.07 -16.40 -10.40
C PRO A 43 9.27 -17.12 -9.78
N ILE A 44 9.03 -18.14 -8.97
CA ILE A 44 10.11 -18.98 -8.45
C ILE A 44 10.71 -19.71 -9.66
N PRO A 45 11.98 -19.47 -10.04
CA PRO A 45 12.58 -20.25 -11.10
C PRO A 45 12.77 -21.68 -10.58
N THR A 46 12.02 -22.64 -11.15
CA THR A 46 12.40 -24.05 -11.08
C THR A 46 13.68 -24.20 -11.87
N VAL A 47 14.82 -24.16 -11.20
CA VAL A 47 16.15 -24.30 -11.82
C VAL A 47 16.24 -25.68 -12.46
N GLY A 48 16.07 -25.74 -13.78
CA GLY A 48 16.65 -26.78 -14.63
C GLY A 48 18.10 -26.41 -14.93
N LEU A 49 19.02 -27.33 -14.65
CA LEU A 49 20.46 -27.18 -14.86
C LEU A 49 20.83 -27.24 -16.35
N GLU A 50 20.60 -26.17 -17.10
CA GLU A 50 21.17 -25.93 -18.45
C GLU A 50 21.31 -24.40 -18.55
N SER A 51 22.44 -23.74 -18.84
CA SER A 51 23.75 -24.11 -19.35
C SER A 51 24.66 -22.87 -19.18
N LEU A 52 25.82 -22.99 -18.56
CA LEU A 52 26.79 -21.90 -18.45
C LEU A 52 27.47 -21.64 -19.81
N SER A 53 27.13 -20.53 -20.48
CA SER A 53 27.84 -19.97 -21.65
C SER A 53 28.24 -18.51 -21.38
N LEU A 54 29.29 -18.00 -22.02
CA LEU A 54 29.91 -16.67 -21.75
C LEU A 54 29.01 -15.41 -21.96
N ASP A 55 27.70 -15.56 -22.11
CA ASP A 55 26.68 -14.50 -22.05
C ASP A 55 26.25 -14.13 -20.61
N ASN A 56 26.83 -14.79 -19.59
CA ASN A 56 26.42 -14.75 -18.18
C ASN A 56 26.74 -13.45 -17.39
N ILE A 57 26.98 -12.31 -18.04
CA ILE A 57 27.08 -11.01 -17.34
C ILE A 57 25.79 -10.69 -16.54
N PRO A 58 24.57 -10.92 -17.08
CA PRO A 58 23.33 -10.73 -16.33
C PRO A 58 23.24 -11.67 -15.12
N GLU A 59 23.72 -12.91 -15.26
CA GLU A 59 23.66 -13.96 -14.23
C GLU A 59 24.65 -13.71 -13.08
N LEU A 60 25.84 -13.19 -13.37
CA LEU A 60 26.81 -12.75 -12.36
C LEU A 60 26.32 -11.50 -11.62
N LEU A 61 25.65 -10.57 -12.32
CA LEU A 61 24.98 -9.43 -11.70
C LEU A 61 23.79 -9.89 -10.85
N GLN A 62 22.98 -10.83 -11.34
CA GLN A 62 21.81 -11.34 -10.65
C GLN A 62 22.20 -12.11 -9.39
N SER A 63 23.23 -12.94 -9.44
CA SER A 63 23.75 -13.66 -8.26
C SER A 63 24.43 -12.72 -7.25
N GLN A 64 25.10 -11.65 -7.67
CA GLN A 64 25.60 -10.62 -6.75
C GLN A 64 24.47 -9.75 -6.18
N LEU A 65 23.46 -9.42 -6.99
CA LEU A 65 22.26 -8.72 -6.54
C LEU A 65 21.41 -9.57 -5.61
N GLU A 66 21.29 -10.89 -5.81
CA GLU A 66 20.60 -11.81 -4.90
C GLU A 66 21.33 -11.94 -3.55
N ASN A 67 22.67 -11.89 -3.58
CA ASN A 67 23.48 -11.87 -2.36
C ASN A 67 23.39 -10.51 -1.62
N LEU A 68 23.10 -9.41 -2.32
CA LEU A 68 22.94 -8.07 -1.73
C LEU A 68 21.49 -7.72 -1.36
N LEU A 69 20.52 -8.24 -2.11
CA LEU A 69 19.09 -8.01 -1.99
C LEU A 69 18.38 -9.37 -2.10
N PRO A 70 17.83 -9.90 -1.00
CA PRO A 70 17.11 -11.17 -1.01
C PRO A 70 16.04 -11.18 -2.11
N SER A 71 15.97 -12.28 -2.86
CA SER A 71 14.96 -12.49 -3.90
C SER A 71 13.56 -12.24 -3.30
N GLY A 72 12.83 -11.28 -3.88
CA GLY A 72 11.53 -10.81 -3.37
C GLY A 72 11.54 -9.42 -2.71
N SER A 73 12.70 -8.82 -2.42
CA SER A 73 12.78 -7.49 -1.79
C SER A 73 12.25 -6.37 -2.70
N ILE A 74 12.59 -6.40 -4.00
CA ILE A 74 12.14 -5.43 -5.00
C ILE A 74 10.60 -5.44 -5.16
N PRO A 75 9.94 -6.58 -5.47
CA PRO A 75 8.48 -6.65 -5.55
C PRO A 75 7.80 -6.20 -4.26
N ARG A 76 8.36 -6.57 -3.09
CA ARG A 76 7.82 -6.14 -1.79
C ARG A 76 7.87 -4.63 -1.62
N MET A 77 8.98 -3.97 -1.96
CA MET A 77 9.09 -2.51 -1.94
C MET A 77 8.08 -1.85 -2.90
N LEU A 78 7.89 -2.40 -4.09
CA LEU A 78 6.92 -1.90 -5.06
C LEU A 78 5.47 -2.06 -4.58
N ASN A 79 5.12 -3.19 -3.96
CA ASN A 79 3.80 -3.42 -3.36
C ASN A 79 3.54 -2.41 -2.21
N PHE A 80 4.54 -2.12 -1.38
CA PHE A 80 4.44 -1.04 -0.37
C PHE A 80 4.29 0.34 -0.99
N GLY A 81 4.96 0.60 -2.11
CA GLY A 81 4.82 1.85 -2.87
C GLY A 81 3.38 2.04 -3.38
N ILE A 82 2.80 1.01 -3.99
CA ILE A 82 1.40 1.03 -4.44
C ILE A 82 0.46 1.24 -3.25
N TRP A 83 0.67 0.52 -2.15
CA TRP A 83 -0.13 0.70 -0.93
C TRP A 83 -0.06 2.14 -0.42
N SER A 84 1.11 2.78 -0.46
CA SER A 84 1.29 4.17 -0.01
C SER A 84 0.49 5.16 -0.87
N VAL A 85 0.45 4.95 -2.19
CA VAL A 85 -0.38 5.75 -3.09
C VAL A 85 -1.87 5.54 -2.76
N PHE A 86 -2.30 4.30 -2.58
CA PHE A 86 -3.68 3.97 -2.23
C PHE A 86 -4.10 4.56 -0.87
N ALA A 87 -3.24 4.46 0.15
CA ALA A 87 -3.45 5.07 1.45
C ALA A 87 -3.56 6.60 1.34
N GLY A 88 -2.73 7.24 0.52
CA GLY A 88 -2.83 8.67 0.23
C GLY A 88 -4.19 9.07 -0.37
N ILE A 89 -4.70 8.29 -1.33
CA ILE A 89 -6.03 8.51 -1.93
C ILE A 89 -7.13 8.37 -0.86
N LEU A 90 -7.07 7.35 -0.02
CA LEU A 90 -8.04 7.14 1.06
C LEU A 90 -8.02 8.29 2.07
N ILE A 91 -6.85 8.74 2.52
CA ILE A 91 -6.72 9.86 3.44
C ILE A 91 -7.30 11.14 2.81
N PHE A 92 -7.02 11.38 1.53
CA PHE A 92 -7.59 12.51 0.81
C PHE A 92 -9.13 12.42 0.72
N ALA A 93 -9.67 11.27 0.36
CA ALA A 93 -11.10 11.03 0.30
C ALA A 93 -11.77 11.23 1.68
N GLY A 94 -11.20 10.67 2.75
CA GLY A 94 -11.68 10.86 4.12
C GLY A 94 -11.69 12.32 4.53
N THR A 95 -10.67 13.09 4.14
CA THR A 95 -10.61 14.54 4.39
C THR A 95 -11.73 15.29 3.67
N GLN A 96 -12.00 14.95 2.40
CA GLN A 96 -13.09 15.56 1.64
C GLN A 96 -14.46 15.27 2.27
N ILE A 97 -14.71 14.01 2.66
CA ILE A 97 -15.93 13.58 3.35
C ILE A 97 -16.13 14.35 4.66
N SER A 98 -15.09 14.43 5.48
CA SER A 98 -15.14 15.19 6.74
C SER A 98 -15.39 16.67 6.51
N SER A 99 -14.75 17.26 5.50
CA SER A 99 -14.93 18.68 5.18
C SER A 99 -16.36 19.00 4.74
N LEU A 100 -17.01 18.08 4.02
CA LEU A 100 -18.40 18.20 3.62
C LEU A 100 -19.33 18.13 4.84
N GLY A 101 -19.03 17.22 5.77
CA GLY A 101 -19.72 17.13 7.06
C GLY A 101 -19.68 18.44 7.85
N VAL A 102 -18.50 19.06 7.97
CA VAL A 102 -18.30 20.36 8.63
C VAL A 102 -19.08 21.48 7.93
N LYS A 103 -19.06 21.51 6.59
CA LYS A 103 -19.80 22.51 5.82
C LYS A 103 -21.31 22.39 6.02
N LEU A 104 -21.84 21.17 6.13
CA LEU A 104 -23.26 20.94 6.35
C LEU A 104 -23.72 21.45 7.73
N MET A 105 -22.90 21.27 8.77
CA MET A 105 -23.23 21.72 10.13
C MET A 105 -23.22 23.24 10.31
N ARG A 106 -22.55 23.97 9.42
CA ARG A 106 -22.45 25.43 9.47
C ARG A 106 -23.60 26.13 8.71
N LYS A 107 -24.40 25.37 7.98
CA LYS A 107 -25.57 25.85 7.24
C LYS A 107 -26.80 25.91 8.14
#